data_AF-A0A5C4N589-F1
#
_entry.id   AF-A0A5C4N589-F1
#
_cell.length_a   1.000
_cell.length_b   1.000
_cell.length_c   1.000
_cell.angle_alpha   90.00
_cell.angle_beta   90.00
_cell.angle_gamma   90.00
#
_symmetry.space_group_name_H-M   'P 1'
#
loop_
_entity.id
_entity.type
_entity.pdbx_description
1 polymer ?
#
loop_
_entity_poly.entity_id
_entity_poly.type
_entity_poly.pdbx_seq_one_letter_code
_entity_poly.pdbx_strand_id
1 'polypeptide(L)'
;MTTRSPLLMALAALVLTACAMAMGGPGPARGGPNIPPVIGTATPLPFACALVARQQGGNLALEGRIDARDAVSGTYDLTVRGPGVSIDQSGDLLIPAGASDVLGQASVPGRLADLETAMTITTRGRTVTCPVQQG
;
A
#
# COMPACT_ATOMS: atom_id res chain seq x y z
N MET A 1 17.95 2.25 31.93
CA MET A 1 16.76 2.40 32.79
C MET A 1 15.55 2.04 31.95
N THR A 2 14.98 0.89 32.26
CA THR A 2 13.86 0.21 31.61
C THR A 2 12.59 0.49 32.39
N THR A 3 11.59 1.12 31.78
CA THR A 3 10.24 1.22 32.34
C THR A 3 9.33 0.19 31.65
N ARG A 4 9.01 -0.88 32.38
CA ARG A 4 7.94 -1.83 32.10
C ARG A 4 6.68 -1.35 32.83
N SER A 5 5.56 -1.19 32.13
CA SER A 5 4.26 -0.94 32.75
C SER A 5 3.50 -2.25 32.97
N PRO A 6 2.89 -2.48 34.16
CA PRO A 6 2.30 -3.75 34.56
C PRO A 6 0.77 -3.77 34.49
N LEU A 7 0.23 -5.00 34.55
CA LEU A 7 -1.12 -5.41 35.00
C LEU A 7 -2.34 -4.88 34.21
N LEU A 8 -3.08 -5.73 33.49
CA LEU A 8 -4.00 -6.81 33.94
C LEU A 8 -5.36 -6.32 34.46
N MET A 9 -6.37 -7.04 33.98
CA MET A 9 -7.76 -7.16 34.44
C MET A 9 -8.73 -6.09 33.94
N ALA A 10 -9.96 -6.38 33.54
CA ALA A 10 -10.75 -7.60 33.30
C ALA A 10 -12.14 -7.11 32.83
N LEU A 11 -13.07 -8.04 32.65
CA LEU A 11 -14.50 -7.90 32.36
C LEU A 11 -14.85 -7.83 30.86
N ALA A 12 -15.30 -8.94 30.26
CA ALA A 12 -16.50 -9.75 30.51
C ALA A 12 -17.73 -9.21 29.76
N ALA A 13 -18.26 -10.12 28.96
CA ALA A 13 -19.45 -10.09 28.13
C ALA A 13 -20.62 -9.23 28.62
N LEU A 14 -21.26 -8.52 27.69
CA LEU A 14 -22.69 -8.31 27.72
C LEU A 14 -23.29 -8.66 26.35
N VAL A 15 -24.04 -9.76 26.36
CA VAL A 15 -24.98 -10.17 25.32
C VAL A 15 -26.17 -9.22 25.35
N LEU A 16 -26.59 -8.64 24.21
CA LEU A 16 -27.98 -8.20 24.03
C LEU A 16 -28.45 -8.38 22.58
N THR A 17 -29.18 -9.48 22.46
CA THR A 17 -30.25 -9.80 21.51
C THR A 17 -31.11 -8.59 21.13
N ALA A 18 -31.30 -8.37 19.84
CA ALA A 18 -32.48 -7.71 19.30
C ALA A 18 -32.86 -8.34 17.96
N CYS A 19 -33.89 -9.19 18.01
CA CYS A 19 -34.69 -9.59 16.86
C CYS A 19 -35.61 -8.43 16.43
N ALA A 20 -36.19 -8.56 15.22
CA ALA A 20 -37.43 -7.91 14.74
C ALA A 20 -37.20 -6.59 13.95
N MET A 21 -37.75 -6.35 12.75
CA MET A 21 -38.65 -7.11 11.86
C MET A 21 -38.39 -6.80 10.39
N ALA A 22 -38.55 -7.83 9.56
CA ALA A 22 -38.70 -7.73 8.12
C ALA A 22 -40.14 -7.34 7.76
N MET A 23 -40.29 -6.24 7.00
CA MET A 23 -41.39 -5.96 6.08
C MET A 23 -40.67 -5.55 4.78
N GLY A 24 -40.71 -6.26 3.66
CA GLY A 24 -41.88 -6.74 2.96
C GLY A 24 -41.83 -6.11 1.56
N GLY A 25 -41.31 -6.84 0.58
CA GLY A 25 -41.25 -6.42 -0.81
C GLY A 25 -40.94 -7.61 -1.74
N PRO A 26 -41.87 -8.07 -2.59
CA PRO A 26 -41.62 -9.16 -3.51
C PRO A 26 -40.91 -8.60 -4.76
N GLY A 27 -39.58 -8.59 -4.73
CA GLY A 27 -38.76 -8.45 -5.94
C GLY A 27 -38.52 -9.85 -6.54
N PRO A 28 -38.64 -10.03 -7.87
CA PRO A 28 -38.42 -11.32 -8.49
C PRO A 28 -36.96 -11.77 -8.33
N ALA A 29 -36.82 -13.05 -7.99
CA ALA A 29 -35.56 -13.74 -7.78
C ALA A 29 -34.60 -13.60 -8.96
N ARG A 30 -33.38 -13.13 -8.67
CA ARG A 30 -32.16 -13.60 -9.33
C ARG A 30 -31.34 -14.36 -8.30
N GLY A 31 -31.60 -15.67 -8.23
CA GLY A 31 -30.75 -16.62 -7.51
C GLY A 31 -29.38 -16.69 -8.17
N GLY A 32 -28.45 -15.87 -7.71
CA GLY A 32 -27.02 -16.12 -7.87
C GLY A 32 -26.53 -16.91 -6.65
N PRO A 33 -25.55 -17.81 -6.80
CA PRO A 33 -24.98 -18.51 -5.66
C PRO A 33 -24.39 -17.49 -4.67
N ASN A 34 -24.81 -17.59 -3.40
CA ASN A 34 -24.16 -16.93 -2.26
C ASN A 34 -22.77 -17.55 -2.08
N ILE A 35 -21.80 -17.07 -2.87
CA ILE A 35 -20.39 -17.43 -2.69
C ILE A 35 -19.89 -16.59 -1.51
N PRO A 36 -19.48 -17.19 -0.38
CA PRO A 36 -18.84 -16.45 0.69
C PRO A 36 -17.59 -15.75 0.15
N PRO A 37 -17.25 -14.53 0.61
CA PRO A 37 -16.01 -13.88 0.20
C PRO A 37 -14.84 -14.80 0.55
N VAL A 38 -14.13 -15.27 -0.49
CA VAL A 38 -12.89 -16.02 -0.30
C VAL A 38 -11.88 -15.03 0.27
N ILE A 39 -11.67 -15.09 1.58
CA ILE A 39 -10.61 -14.35 2.25
C ILE A 39 -9.30 -15.03 1.86
N GLY A 40 -8.73 -14.61 0.74
CA GLY A 40 -7.41 -15.05 0.30
C GLY A 40 -6.38 -14.58 1.31
N THR A 41 -5.69 -15.52 1.96
CA THR A 41 -4.53 -15.21 2.79
C THR A 41 -3.41 -14.73 1.86
N ALA A 42 -3.32 -13.40 1.68
CA ALA A 42 -2.25 -12.80 0.90
C ALA A 42 -0.90 -13.23 1.50
N THR A 43 -0.09 -13.93 0.72
CA THR A 43 1.26 -14.31 1.14
C THR A 43 2.04 -13.03 1.45
N PRO A 44 2.64 -12.89 2.64
CA PRO A 44 3.41 -11.71 3.00
C PRO A 44 4.52 -11.45 1.99
N LEU A 45 4.61 -10.22 1.51
CA LEU A 45 5.71 -9.78 0.65
C LEU A 45 7.02 -9.72 1.45
N PRO A 46 8.17 -10.06 0.85
CA PRO A 46 9.48 -10.00 1.51
C PRO A 46 9.99 -8.56 1.74
N PHE A 47 9.22 -7.55 1.33
CA PHE A 47 9.50 -6.14 1.55
C PHE A 47 8.18 -5.35 1.67
N ALA A 48 8.27 -4.16 2.23
CA ALA A 48 7.29 -3.10 2.06
C ALA A 48 7.89 -2.03 1.11
N CYS A 49 7.05 -1.33 0.37
CA CYS A 49 7.49 -0.20 -0.43
C CYS A 49 6.42 0.89 -0.48
N ALA A 50 6.84 2.10 -0.83
CA ALA A 50 5.96 3.24 -1.02
C ALA A 50 6.59 4.25 -1.99
N LEU A 51 5.74 4.93 -2.77
CA LEU A 51 6.13 6.16 -3.46
C LEU A 51 5.72 7.34 -2.59
N VAL A 52 6.68 7.95 -1.90
CA VAL A 52 6.42 9.07 -1.00
C VAL A 52 6.38 10.36 -1.81
N ALA A 53 5.27 11.08 -1.72
CA ALA A 53 5.06 12.36 -2.38
C ALA A 53 5.01 13.48 -1.32
N ARG A 54 5.90 14.47 -1.46
CA ARG A 54 6.00 15.62 -0.55
C ARG A 54 5.90 16.93 -1.32
N GLN A 55 4.97 17.79 -0.93
CA GLN A 55 4.85 19.12 -1.52
C GLN A 55 5.94 20.04 -0.95
N GLN A 56 6.74 20.65 -1.83
CA GLN A 56 7.80 21.60 -1.48
C GLN A 56 7.60 22.90 -2.28
N GLY A 57 6.79 23.80 -1.74
CA GLY A 57 6.38 25.01 -2.46
C GLY A 57 5.62 24.66 -3.74
N GLY A 58 6.08 25.18 -4.88
CA GLY A 58 5.49 24.91 -6.21
C GLY A 58 5.87 23.57 -6.84
N ASN A 59 6.75 22.80 -6.19
CA ASN A 59 7.24 21.52 -6.69
C ASN A 59 6.73 20.36 -5.82
N LEU A 60 6.63 19.19 -6.42
CA LEU A 60 6.38 17.92 -5.77
C LEU A 60 7.65 17.08 -5.83
N ALA A 61 8.17 16.71 -4.66
CA ALA A 61 9.24 15.74 -4.53
C ALA A 61 8.64 14.33 -4.41
N LEU A 62 9.12 13.41 -5.23
CA LEU A 62 8.72 12.00 -5.27
C LEU A 62 9.93 11.14 -4.92
N GLU A 63 9.77 10.24 -3.96
CA GLU A 63 10.82 9.31 -3.51
C GLU A 63 10.27 7.90 -3.43
N GLY A 64 10.82 6.98 -4.22
CA GLY A 64 10.52 5.57 -4.10
C GLY A 64 11.30 4.96 -2.95
N ARG A 65 10.61 4.50 -1.91
CA ARG A 65 11.21 3.88 -0.72
C ARG A 65 10.91 2.39 -0.65
N ILE A 66 11.88 1.62 -0.20
CA ILE A 66 11.73 0.19 0.08
C ILE A 66 12.26 -0.12 1.49
N ASP A 67 11.55 -0.98 2.19
CA ASP A 67 11.94 -1.56 3.47
C ASP A 67 11.94 -3.09 3.33
N ALA A 68 13.12 -3.69 3.25
CA ALA A 68 13.31 -5.11 3.00
C ALA A 68 13.24 -5.92 4.30
N ARG A 69 12.32 -6.89 4.37
CA ARG A 69 12.24 -7.85 5.48
C ARG A 69 13.20 -9.02 5.24
N ASP A 70 13.25 -9.49 4.00
CA ASP A 70 14.21 -10.46 3.49
C ASP A 70 15.08 -9.80 2.41
N ALA A 71 16.19 -10.44 2.03
CA ALA A 71 17.02 -9.95 0.94
C ALA A 71 16.20 -9.89 -0.38
N VAL A 72 16.23 -8.71 -1.02
CA VAL A 72 15.52 -8.44 -2.27
C VAL A 72 16.52 -8.16 -3.37
N SER A 73 16.36 -8.86 -4.48
CA SER A 73 17.05 -8.58 -5.74
C SER A 73 16.02 -8.46 -6.86
N GLY A 74 16.20 -7.50 -7.76
CA GLY A 74 15.26 -7.30 -8.85
C GLY A 74 15.46 -5.97 -9.54
N THR A 75 14.38 -5.44 -10.10
CA THR A 75 14.35 -4.13 -10.72
C THR A 75 13.21 -3.30 -10.16
N TYR A 76 13.33 -1.99 -10.24
CA TYR A 76 12.22 -1.07 -10.01
C TYR A 76 11.98 -0.25 -11.27
N ASP A 77 10.75 0.24 -11.37
CA ASP A 77 10.32 1.19 -12.38
C ASP A 77 9.51 2.30 -11.70
N LEU A 78 9.80 3.54 -12.02
CA LEU A 78 9.13 4.75 -11.57
C LEU A 78 8.68 5.53 -12.81
N THR A 79 7.38 5.72 -12.94
CA THR A 79 6.77 6.50 -14.00
C THR A 79 6.07 7.72 -13.41
N VAL A 80 6.31 8.88 -14.00
CA VAL A 80 5.60 10.12 -13.73
C VAL A 80 5.15 10.72 -15.05
N ARG A 81 3.86 11.06 -15.14
CA ARG A 81 3.25 11.73 -16.29
C ARG A 81 2.44 12.92 -15.82
N GLY A 82 2.48 14.00 -16.58
CA GLY A 82 1.67 15.18 -16.32
C GLY A 82 1.90 16.27 -17.37
N PRO A 83 1.28 17.45 -17.20
CA PRO A 83 1.44 18.56 -18.12
C PRO A 83 2.92 18.98 -18.27
N GLY A 84 3.49 18.76 -19.45
CA GLY A 84 4.88 19.11 -19.73
C GLY A 84 5.94 18.26 -19.01
N VAL A 85 5.54 17.16 -18.36
CA VAL A 85 6.45 16.26 -17.64
C VAL A 85 6.22 14.80 -18.02
N SER A 86 7.31 14.10 -18.33
CA SER A 86 7.33 12.68 -18.61
C SER A 86 8.65 12.11 -18.11
N ILE A 87 8.59 11.30 -17.05
CA ILE A 87 9.75 10.67 -16.43
C ILE A 87 9.50 9.17 -16.38
N ASP A 88 10.51 8.41 -16.82
CA ASP A 88 10.61 6.98 -16.62
C ASP A 88 12.01 6.70 -16.07
N GLN A 89 12.05 6.16 -14.87
CA GLN A 89 13.30 5.75 -14.22
C GLN A 89 13.17 4.28 -13.88
N SER A 90 14.16 3.51 -14.26
CA SER A 90 14.27 2.12 -13.86
C SER A 90 15.69 1.81 -13.46
N GLY A 91 15.84 0.79 -12.62
CA GLY A 91 17.15 0.38 -12.14
C GLY A 91 17.11 -0.95 -11.45
N ASP A 92 18.29 -1.57 -11.37
CA ASP A 92 18.48 -2.75 -10.55
C ASP A 92 18.43 -2.37 -9.07
N LEU A 93 17.95 -3.29 -8.25
CA LEU A 93 18.00 -3.18 -6.80
C LEU A 93 18.57 -4.45 -6.19
N LEU A 94 19.41 -4.25 -5.18
CA LEU A 94 19.95 -5.30 -4.33
C LEU A 94 19.93 -4.80 -2.89
N ILE A 95 18.88 -5.14 -2.16
CA ILE A 95 18.66 -4.68 -0.79
C ILE A 95 18.84 -5.86 0.17
N PRO A 96 19.80 -5.79 1.11
CA PRO A 96 19.96 -6.82 2.14
C PRO A 96 18.73 -6.98 3.03
N ALA A 97 18.60 -8.13 3.69
CA ALA A 97 17.54 -8.36 4.67
C ALA A 97 17.63 -7.35 5.82
N GLY A 98 16.50 -6.75 6.20
CA GLY A 98 16.41 -5.76 7.27
C GLY A 98 16.90 -4.36 6.90
N ALA A 99 17.29 -4.12 5.64
CA ALA A 99 17.74 -2.82 5.16
C ALA A 99 16.60 -2.03 4.50
N SER A 100 16.77 -0.72 4.46
CA SER A 100 15.89 0.21 3.75
C SER A 100 16.70 1.04 2.77
N ASP A 101 16.09 1.42 1.66
CA ASP A 101 16.77 2.22 0.64
C ASP A 101 15.80 3.10 -0.16
N VAL A 102 16.36 4.03 -0.92
CA VAL A 102 15.66 4.87 -1.88
C VAL A 102 15.99 4.38 -3.29
N LEU A 103 14.97 3.91 -4.00
CA LEU A 103 15.12 3.29 -5.31
C LEU A 103 15.21 4.33 -6.43
N GLY A 104 14.40 5.40 -6.37
CA GLY A 104 14.42 6.47 -7.35
C GLY A 104 13.83 7.77 -6.79
N GLN A 105 14.21 8.90 -7.37
CA GLN A 105 13.77 10.22 -6.94
C GLN A 105 13.43 11.10 -8.14
N ALA A 106 12.43 11.96 -7.98
CA ALA A 106 12.09 12.99 -8.96
C ALA A 106 11.58 14.23 -8.25
N SER A 107 11.88 15.40 -8.82
CA SER A 107 11.23 16.66 -8.44
C SER A 107 10.57 17.23 -9.67
N VAL A 108 9.25 17.43 -9.58
CA VAL A 108 8.43 17.89 -10.70
C VAL A 108 7.61 19.11 -10.29
N PRO A 109 7.34 20.06 -11.19
CA PRO A 109 6.44 21.16 -10.89
C PRO A 109 4.99 20.64 -10.71
N GLY A 110 4.21 21.30 -9.85
CA GLY A 110 2.78 21.01 -9.68
C GLY A 110 2.44 20.26 -8.40
N ARG A 111 1.30 19.58 -8.40
CA ARG A 111 0.75 18.84 -7.26
C ARG A 111 0.51 17.39 -7.65
N LEU A 112 0.47 16.50 -6.66
CA LEU A 112 0.23 15.07 -6.89
C LEU A 112 -1.09 14.79 -7.63
N ALA A 113 -2.12 15.60 -7.41
CA ALA A 113 -3.42 15.44 -8.06
C ALA A 113 -3.39 15.74 -9.58
N ASP A 114 -2.36 16.44 -10.06
CA ASP A 114 -2.21 16.82 -11.47
C ASP A 114 -1.33 15.81 -12.25
N LEU A 115 -0.88 14.74 -11.57
CA LEU A 115 0.09 13.79 -12.08
C LEU A 115 -0.44 12.36 -12.01
N GLU A 116 -0.10 11.58 -13.01
CA GLU A 116 -0.16 10.13 -12.95
C GLU A 116 1.21 9.63 -12.50
N THR A 117 1.23 8.94 -11.35
CA THR A 117 2.46 8.40 -10.76
C THR A 117 2.29 6.93 -10.49
N ALA A 118 3.30 6.15 -10.86
CA ALA A 118 3.33 4.72 -10.59
C ALA A 118 4.76 4.33 -10.23
N MET A 119 4.87 3.46 -9.23
CA MET A 119 6.12 2.80 -8.91
C MET A 119 5.87 1.31 -8.78
N THR A 120 6.68 0.51 -9.45
CA THR A 120 6.62 -0.94 -9.39
C THR A 120 7.98 -1.53 -9.06
N ILE A 121 7.97 -2.67 -8.38
CA ILE A 121 9.16 -3.45 -8.08
C ILE A 121 8.94 -4.85 -8.63
N THR A 122 9.86 -5.34 -9.45
CA THR A 122 9.84 -6.69 -9.99
C THR A 122 10.92 -7.53 -9.32
N THR A 123 10.51 -8.58 -8.59
CA THR A 123 11.42 -9.55 -7.97
C THR A 123 10.91 -10.96 -8.12
N ARG A 124 11.80 -11.93 -8.35
CA ARG A 124 11.44 -13.36 -8.53
C ARG A 124 10.31 -13.57 -9.54
N GLY A 125 10.29 -12.77 -10.62
CA GLY A 125 9.27 -12.81 -11.67
C GLY A 125 7.90 -12.25 -11.27
N ARG A 126 7.78 -11.58 -10.12
CA ARG A 126 6.54 -10.93 -9.65
C ARG A 126 6.72 -9.42 -9.60
N THR A 127 5.76 -8.70 -10.15
CA THR A 127 5.69 -7.24 -10.09
C THR A 127 4.73 -6.80 -9.00
N VAL A 128 5.17 -5.87 -8.16
CA VAL A 128 4.40 -5.30 -7.06
C VAL A 128 4.31 -3.80 -7.25
N THR A 129 3.10 -3.26 -7.24
CA THR A 129 2.87 -1.81 -7.26
C THR A 129 3.01 -1.25 -5.85
N CYS A 130 3.86 -0.23 -5.70
CA CYS A 130 4.07 0.47 -4.46
C CYS A 130 2.99 1.54 -4.27
N PRO A 131 2.27 1.55 -3.13
CA PRO A 131 1.26 2.56 -2.86
C PRO A 131 1.88 3.95 -2.79
N VAL A 132 1.16 4.95 -3.27
CA VAL A 132 1.52 6.36 -3.11
C VAL A 132 1.15 6.80 -1.70
N GLN A 133 2.09 7.45 -1.01
CA GLN A 133 1.90 7.99 0.33
C GLN A 133 2.19 9.48 0.32
N GLN A 134 1.26 10.28 0.84
CA GLN A 134 1.51 11.71 1.06
C GLN A 134 2.28 11.88 2.37
N GLY A 135 3.43 12.55 2.29
CA GLY A 135 4.32 12.78 3.42
C GLY A 135 4.45 14.23 3.83
#